data_AF-A0A9Q3ZHB9-F1
#
_entry.id   AF-A0A9Q3ZHB9-F1
#
_cell.length_a   1.000
_cell.length_b   1.000
_cell.length_c   1.000
_cell.angle_alpha   90.00
_cell.angle_beta   90.00
_cell.angle_gamma   90.00
#
_symmetry.space_group_name_H-M   'P 1'
#
loop_
_entity.id
_entity.type
_entity.pdbx_description
1 polymer ?
#
loop_
_entity_poly.entity_id
_entity_poly.type
_entity_poly.pdbx_seq_one_letter_code
_entity_poly.pdbx_strand_id
1 'polypeptide(L)'
;MAKDWLDWLNFADQEHCHWAARYLGQRGYSVAPTSNWQSFQQHLRTLTANWPARNLASQMPHNPAHSPYVVLELRMRSAYFQWKKRREDKAFSTYNLRMRKDLRPFLHRLSKRQQMTISQAIEDLVRREDEMSRDFSRELDQQLKKVRQDAEYKVEAEKLRSRQYHNVITQLINRAARLELQLEGLTMSDAATQDDREAFEEMLNERAQDIGKQYQAELSRIPRPPRRPRPTVSRTSPAPDNETL
;
A
#
# COMPACT_ATOMS: atom_id res chain seq x y z
N MET A 1 -19.02 -37.05 39.34
CA MET A 1 -18.32 -36.04 40.17
C MET A 1 -18.49 -34.70 39.48
N ALA A 2 -19.21 -33.75 40.10
CA ALA A 2 -19.33 -32.40 39.57
C ALA A 2 -17.93 -31.77 39.52
N LYS A 3 -17.61 -31.08 38.42
CA LYS A 3 -16.32 -30.42 38.28
C LYS A 3 -16.45 -29.04 38.89
N ASP A 4 -15.81 -28.85 40.05
CA ASP A 4 -15.87 -27.59 40.77
C ASP A 4 -15.32 -26.43 39.92
N TRP A 5 -15.82 -25.24 40.20
CA TRP A 5 -15.23 -24.04 39.62
C TRP A 5 -13.79 -23.88 40.09
N LEU A 6 -12.91 -23.48 39.16
CA LEU A 6 -11.47 -23.30 39.43
C LEU A 6 -10.74 -24.58 39.88
N ASP A 7 -11.18 -25.76 39.41
CA ASP A 7 -10.49 -27.04 39.65
C ASP A 7 -9.01 -27.06 39.23
N TRP A 8 -8.64 -26.18 38.30
CA TRP A 8 -7.27 -25.98 37.82
C TRP A 8 -6.40 -25.08 38.72
N LEU A 9 -6.99 -24.41 39.71
CA LEU A 9 -6.28 -23.55 40.66
C LEU A 9 -5.77 -24.36 41.85
N ASN A 10 -4.50 -24.17 42.21
CA ASN A 10 -3.96 -24.81 43.41
C ASN A 10 -4.43 -24.07 44.68
N PHE A 11 -5.55 -24.51 45.26
CA PHE A 11 -6.07 -23.91 46.48
C PHE A 11 -5.19 -24.11 47.72
N ALA A 12 -4.25 -25.07 47.70
CA ALA A 12 -3.35 -25.31 48.83
C ALA A 12 -2.22 -24.26 48.91
N ASP A 13 -1.92 -23.60 47.80
CA ASP A 13 -0.83 -22.63 47.71
C ASP A 13 -1.33 -21.20 47.95
N GLN A 14 -0.68 -20.51 48.89
CA GLN A 14 -0.98 -19.15 49.28
C GLN A 14 -0.82 -18.15 48.13
N GLU A 15 0.23 -18.28 47.33
CA GLU A 15 0.50 -17.34 46.26
C GLU A 15 -0.52 -17.45 45.13
N HIS A 16 -0.98 -18.66 44.85
CA HIS A 16 -1.95 -18.97 43.81
C HIS A 16 -3.34 -18.44 44.17
N CYS A 17 -3.75 -18.60 45.43
CA CYS A 17 -5.00 -18.02 45.93
C CYS A 17 -4.95 -16.50 46.01
N HIS A 18 -3.81 -15.90 46.36
CA HIS A 18 -3.63 -14.45 46.31
C HIS A 18 -3.73 -13.90 44.89
N TRP A 19 -3.12 -14.59 43.91
CA TRP A 19 -3.28 -14.23 42.51
C TRP A 19 -4.76 -14.26 42.09
N ALA A 20 -5.48 -15.33 42.46
CA ALA A 20 -6.89 -15.49 42.14
C ALA A 20 -7.76 -14.39 42.76
N ALA A 21 -7.56 -14.08 44.04
CA ALA A 21 -8.28 -13.02 44.73
C ALA A 21 -8.03 -11.63 44.12
N ARG A 22 -6.77 -11.33 43.72
CA ARG A 22 -6.44 -10.06 43.04
C ARG A 22 -7.10 -9.97 41.67
N TYR A 23 -7.10 -11.07 40.90
CA TYR A 23 -7.75 -11.11 39.59
C TYR A 23 -9.27 -10.90 39.72
N LEU A 24 -9.90 -11.59 40.68
CA LEU A 24 -11.32 -11.48 40.99
C LEU A 24 -11.69 -10.07 41.47
N GLY A 25 -10.87 -9.46 42.33
CA GLY A 25 -11.06 -8.10 42.81
C GLY A 25 -11.05 -7.06 41.68
N GLN A 26 -10.15 -7.19 40.70
CA GLN A 26 -10.14 -6.32 39.50
C GLN A 26 -11.41 -6.46 38.63
N ARG A 27 -12.16 -7.54 38.80
CA ARG A 27 -13.40 -7.82 38.09
C ARG A 27 -14.65 -7.53 38.93
N GLY A 28 -14.49 -6.95 40.13
CA GLY A 28 -15.59 -6.60 41.02
C GLY A 28 -15.99 -7.67 42.03
N TYR A 29 -15.29 -8.81 42.06
CA TYR A 29 -15.50 -9.86 43.07
C TYR A 29 -14.55 -9.62 44.24
N SER A 30 -15.00 -8.84 45.21
CA SER A 30 -14.20 -8.48 46.38
C SER A 30 -14.00 -9.70 47.30
N VAL A 31 -12.74 -10.07 47.51
CA VAL A 31 -12.31 -11.01 48.55
C VAL A 31 -11.76 -10.16 49.69
N ALA A 32 -12.40 -10.17 50.85
CA ALA A 32 -11.95 -9.36 51.98
C ALA A 32 -10.52 -9.73 52.39
N PRO A 33 -9.63 -8.75 52.64
CA PRO A 33 -8.33 -9.05 53.21
C PRO A 33 -8.54 -9.62 54.62
N THR A 34 -8.08 -10.84 54.84
CA THR A 34 -8.14 -11.50 56.15
C THR A 34 -6.71 -11.75 56.64
N SER A 35 -6.49 -11.59 57.94
CA SER A 35 -5.19 -11.80 58.58
C SER A 35 -4.77 -13.28 58.59
N ASN A 36 -5.75 -14.19 58.56
CA ASN A 36 -5.54 -15.63 58.63
C ASN A 36 -5.66 -16.30 57.26
N TRP A 37 -4.62 -17.03 56.85
CA TRP A 37 -4.57 -17.75 55.57
C TRP A 37 -5.73 -18.76 55.41
N GLN A 38 -6.08 -19.50 56.46
CA GLN A 38 -7.20 -20.47 56.40
C GLN A 38 -8.55 -19.76 56.18
N SER A 39 -8.78 -18.63 56.85
CA SER A 39 -9.99 -17.83 56.66
C SER A 39 -10.06 -17.22 55.26
N PHE A 40 -8.93 -16.76 54.72
CA PHE A 40 -8.82 -16.28 53.34
C PHE A 40 -9.16 -17.38 52.33
N GLN A 41 -8.56 -18.56 52.50
CA GLN A 41 -8.78 -19.72 51.64
C GLN A 41 -10.25 -20.18 51.68
N GLN A 42 -10.86 -20.19 52.88
CA GLN A 42 -12.29 -20.48 53.03
C GLN A 42 -13.15 -19.43 52.35
N HIS A 43 -12.85 -18.13 52.51
CA HIS A 43 -13.62 -17.06 51.88
C HIS A 43 -13.59 -17.16 50.35
N LEU A 44 -12.42 -17.46 49.77
CA LEU A 44 -12.25 -17.72 48.34
C LEU A 44 -13.08 -18.94 47.88
N ARG A 45 -13.04 -20.03 48.65
CA ARG A 45 -13.85 -21.24 48.38
C ARG A 45 -15.35 -20.98 48.46
N THR A 46 -15.81 -20.22 49.46
CA THR A 46 -17.20 -19.83 49.60
C THR A 46 -17.66 -18.98 48.42
N LEU A 47 -16.82 -18.05 47.97
CA LEU A 47 -17.11 -17.23 46.78
C LEU A 47 -17.31 -18.11 45.54
N THR A 48 -16.46 -19.11 45.33
CA THR A 48 -16.58 -20.06 44.21
C THR A 48 -17.73 -21.05 44.38
N ALA A 49 -18.10 -21.39 45.61
CA ALA A 49 -19.25 -22.25 45.89
C ALA A 49 -20.58 -21.55 45.57
N ASN A 50 -20.62 -20.21 45.64
CA ASN A 50 -21.78 -19.41 45.25
C ASN A 50 -21.96 -19.31 43.71
N TRP A 51 -21.06 -19.89 42.91
CA TRP A 51 -21.18 -19.89 41.46
C TRP A 51 -22.13 -21.01 40.97
N PRO A 52 -22.87 -20.78 39.87
CA PRO A 52 -23.89 -21.71 39.39
C PRO A 52 -23.28 -23.07 38.99
N ALA A 53 -23.97 -24.18 39.29
CA ALA A 53 -23.48 -25.52 38.99
C ALA A 53 -23.22 -25.74 37.48
N ARG A 54 -22.14 -26.43 37.13
CA ARG A 54 -21.77 -26.75 35.74
C ARG A 54 -22.45 -28.02 35.25
N ASN A 55 -22.93 -27.99 34.01
CA ASN A 55 -23.31 -29.20 33.29
C ASN A 55 -22.08 -29.84 32.63
N LEU A 56 -21.70 -31.03 33.11
CA LEU A 56 -20.52 -31.78 32.68
C LEU A 56 -20.49 -32.10 31.17
N ALA A 57 -21.66 -32.19 30.54
CA ALA A 57 -21.80 -32.59 29.13
C ALA A 57 -21.52 -31.46 28.11
N SER A 58 -21.69 -30.20 28.51
CA SER A 58 -21.67 -29.06 27.56
C SER A 58 -20.61 -28.01 27.89
N GLN A 59 -20.04 -28.03 29.10
CA GLN A 59 -19.22 -26.93 29.65
C GLN A 59 -19.95 -25.56 29.69
N MET A 60 -21.21 -25.50 29.27
CA MET A 60 -22.06 -24.31 29.32
C MET A 60 -22.98 -24.39 30.55
N PRO A 61 -23.36 -23.23 31.11
CA PRO A 61 -24.31 -23.20 32.21
C PRO A 61 -25.70 -23.63 31.73
N HIS A 62 -26.52 -24.17 32.63
CA HIS A 62 -27.90 -24.56 32.32
C HIS A 62 -28.80 -23.37 31.90
N ASN A 63 -28.40 -22.14 32.27
CA ASN A 63 -29.11 -20.90 31.97
C ASN A 63 -28.17 -19.90 31.27
N PRO A 64 -28.54 -19.29 30.12
CA PRO A 64 -27.74 -18.27 29.43
C PRO A 64 -27.36 -17.07 30.31
N ALA A 65 -28.13 -16.77 31.36
CA ALA A 65 -27.80 -15.71 32.34
C ALA A 65 -26.48 -15.97 33.09
N HIS A 66 -26.00 -17.20 33.14
CA HIS A 66 -24.75 -17.58 33.82
C HIS A 66 -23.53 -17.64 32.88
N SER A 67 -23.69 -17.30 31.60
CA SER A 67 -22.61 -17.18 30.62
C SER A 67 -21.42 -16.32 31.08
N PRO A 68 -21.61 -15.20 31.81
CA PRO A 68 -20.51 -14.38 32.30
C PRO A 68 -19.50 -15.13 33.19
N TYR A 69 -19.95 -16.12 33.97
CA TYR A 69 -19.07 -16.92 34.86
C TYR A 69 -18.16 -17.86 34.07
N VAL A 70 -18.65 -18.43 32.97
CA VAL A 70 -17.83 -19.26 32.06
C VAL A 70 -16.79 -18.41 31.35
N VAL A 71 -17.18 -17.24 30.84
CA VAL A 71 -16.24 -16.30 30.22
C VAL A 71 -15.19 -15.83 31.22
N LEU A 72 -15.62 -15.52 32.46
CA LEU A 72 -14.71 -15.14 33.53
C LEU A 72 -13.72 -16.26 33.83
N GLU A 73 -14.17 -17.50 33.99
CA GLU A 73 -13.30 -18.62 34.28
C GLU A 73 -12.32 -18.92 33.15
N LEU A 74 -12.74 -18.89 31.89
CA LEU A 74 -11.85 -19.06 30.74
C LEU A 74 -10.75 -17.98 30.69
N ARG A 75 -11.14 -16.72 30.94
CA ARG A 75 -10.19 -15.60 31.03
C ARG A 75 -9.27 -15.71 32.22
N MET A 76 -9.78 -16.17 33.36
CA MET A 76 -9.01 -16.36 34.58
C MET A 76 -8.03 -17.52 34.40
N ARG A 77 -8.47 -18.65 33.84
CA ARG A 77 -7.64 -19.82 33.54
C ARG A 77 -6.50 -19.48 32.59
N SER A 78 -6.79 -18.78 31.49
CA SER A 78 -5.76 -18.34 30.54
C SER A 78 -4.78 -17.35 31.17
N ALA A 79 -5.27 -16.36 31.93
CA ALA A 79 -4.42 -15.41 32.64
C ALA A 79 -3.55 -16.09 33.72
N TYR A 80 -4.11 -17.07 34.42
CA TYR A 80 -3.40 -17.86 35.43
C TYR A 80 -2.26 -18.66 34.82
N PHE A 81 -2.51 -19.38 33.72
CA PHE A 81 -1.45 -20.13 33.05
C PHE A 81 -0.34 -19.21 32.53
N GLN A 82 -0.68 -18.02 32.03
CA GLN A 82 0.34 -17.04 31.64
C GLN A 82 1.13 -16.52 32.85
N TRP A 83 0.45 -16.23 33.97
CA TRP A 83 1.12 -15.80 35.21
C TRP A 83 2.05 -16.88 35.76
N LYS A 84 1.56 -18.13 35.82
CA LYS A 84 2.32 -19.30 36.27
C LYS A 84 3.53 -19.50 35.36
N LYS A 85 3.33 -19.52 34.04
CA LYS A 85 4.40 -19.63 33.05
C LYS A 85 5.46 -18.55 33.23
N ARG A 86 5.07 -17.27 33.41
CA ARG A 86 6.03 -16.17 33.65
C ARG A 86 6.82 -16.33 34.96
N ARG A 87 6.27 -16.99 35.97
CA ARG A 87 6.98 -17.29 37.23
C ARG A 87 7.94 -18.46 37.10
N GLU A 88 7.60 -19.47 36.29
CA GLU A 88 8.47 -20.62 36.00
C GLU A 88 9.61 -20.19 35.06
N ASP A 89 9.31 -19.38 34.06
CA ASP A 89 10.25 -18.83 33.08
C ASP A 89 11.15 -17.71 33.65
N LYS A 90 11.36 -17.63 34.98
CA LYS A 90 12.21 -16.60 35.64
C LYS A 90 13.63 -16.51 35.06
N ALA A 91 14.12 -17.58 34.43
CA ALA A 91 15.41 -17.62 33.75
C ALA A 91 15.44 -16.83 32.42
N PHE A 92 14.28 -16.61 31.77
CA PHE A 92 14.17 -15.93 30.48
C PHE A 92 13.14 -14.80 30.56
N SER A 93 13.61 -13.59 30.84
CA SER A 93 12.75 -12.40 30.85
C SER A 93 12.26 -12.10 29.42
N THR A 94 10.95 -12.15 29.21
CA THR A 94 10.35 -11.70 27.94
C THR A 94 10.31 -10.17 27.90
N TYR A 95 10.89 -9.56 26.86
CA TYR A 95 10.90 -8.11 26.68
C TYR A 95 9.70 -7.64 25.85
N ASN A 96 9.04 -6.58 26.30
CA ASN A 96 8.00 -5.92 25.53
C ASN A 96 8.62 -4.80 24.69
N LEU A 97 8.81 -5.07 23.40
CA LEU A 97 9.28 -4.07 22.45
C LEU A 97 8.10 -3.30 21.84
N ARG A 98 8.24 -1.97 21.76
CA ARG A 98 7.30 -1.11 21.02
C ARG A 98 7.87 -0.86 19.63
N MET A 99 7.07 -1.15 18.61
CA MET A 99 7.44 -0.99 17.21
C MET A 99 6.53 0.05 16.54
N ARG A 100 7.04 0.75 15.51
CA ARG A 100 6.21 1.59 14.64
C ARG A 100 5.10 0.76 14.00
N LYS A 101 3.90 1.33 13.91
CA LYS A 101 2.70 0.63 13.39
C LYS A 101 2.91 0.08 11.98
N ASP A 102 3.64 0.81 11.15
CA ASP A 102 3.87 0.49 9.74
C ASP A 102 4.75 -0.76 9.56
N LEU A 103 5.63 -1.06 10.52
CA LEU A 103 6.59 -2.18 10.43
C LEU A 103 5.98 -3.52 10.86
N ARG A 104 4.93 -3.47 11.69
CA ARG A 104 4.30 -4.67 12.25
C ARG A 104 3.75 -5.62 11.16
N PRO A 105 3.01 -5.16 10.12
CA PRO A 105 2.56 -6.03 9.04
C PRO A 105 3.70 -6.69 8.27
N PHE A 106 4.80 -5.96 8.00
CA PHE A 106 5.95 -6.50 7.29
C PHE A 106 6.63 -7.60 8.10
N LEU A 107 6.82 -7.38 9.39
CA LEU A 107 7.42 -8.38 10.27
C LEU A 107 6.55 -9.64 10.38
N HIS A 108 5.22 -9.48 10.50
CA HIS A 108 4.31 -10.63 10.50
C HIS A 108 4.32 -11.39 9.17
N ARG A 109 4.41 -10.69 8.03
CA ARG A 109 4.53 -11.34 6.71
C ARG A 109 5.85 -12.09 6.59
N LEU A 110 6.95 -11.50 7.06
CA LEU A 110 8.28 -12.11 7.04
C LEU A 110 8.30 -13.36 7.92
N SER A 111 7.82 -13.26 9.16
CA SER A 111 7.77 -14.38 10.10
C SER A 111 6.91 -15.53 9.57
N LYS A 112 5.76 -15.20 8.95
CA LYS A 112 4.87 -16.19 8.32
C LYS A 112 5.51 -16.86 7.10
N ARG A 113 6.20 -16.09 6.26
CA ARG A 113 6.86 -16.60 5.06
C ARG A 113 8.01 -17.54 5.40
N GLN A 114 8.75 -17.24 6.46
CA GLN A 114 9.93 -18.00 6.88
C GLN A 114 9.62 -19.01 8.00
N GLN A 115 8.35 -19.20 8.37
CA GLN A 115 7.89 -20.15 9.41
C GLN A 115 8.62 -20.00 10.75
N MET A 116 8.94 -18.77 11.15
CA MET A 116 9.67 -18.47 12.39
C MET A 116 8.83 -17.60 13.32
N THR A 117 9.20 -17.61 14.61
CA THR A 117 8.58 -16.68 15.57
C THR A 117 9.00 -15.25 15.26
N ILE A 118 8.19 -14.27 15.70
CA ILE A 118 8.47 -12.85 15.49
C ILE A 118 9.83 -12.47 16.11
N SER A 119 10.18 -13.02 17.28
CA SER A 119 11.47 -12.78 17.92
C SER A 119 12.63 -13.33 17.11
N GLN A 120 12.52 -14.57 16.60
CA GLN A 120 13.54 -15.16 15.73
C GLN A 120 13.70 -14.39 14.42
N ALA A 121 12.60 -13.89 13.86
CA ALA A 121 12.63 -13.04 12.68
C ALA A 121 13.40 -11.75 12.92
N ILE A 122 13.20 -11.10 14.07
CA ILE A 122 13.98 -9.91 14.44
C ILE A 122 15.45 -10.28 14.62
N GLU A 123 15.76 -11.38 15.32
CA GLU A 123 17.15 -11.83 15.50
C GLU A 123 17.85 -12.13 14.17
N ASP A 124 17.17 -12.79 13.24
CA ASP A 124 17.72 -13.09 11.91
C ASP A 124 17.93 -11.80 11.09
N LEU A 125 17.01 -10.84 11.18
CA LEU A 125 17.18 -9.53 10.55
C LEU A 125 18.38 -8.77 11.11
N VAL A 126 18.59 -8.80 12.43
CA VAL A 126 19.75 -8.18 13.10
C VAL A 126 21.05 -8.88 12.70
N ARG A 127 21.06 -10.22 12.63
CA ARG A 127 22.25 -10.99 12.22
C ARG A 127 22.66 -10.70 10.78
N ARG A 128 21.70 -10.42 9.89
CA ARG A 128 21.94 -10.17 8.46
C ARG A 128 21.92 -8.69 8.09
N GLU A 129 21.93 -7.79 9.08
CA GLU A 129 21.76 -6.35 8.85
C GLU A 129 22.79 -5.82 7.85
N ASP A 130 24.07 -6.16 8.04
CA ASP A 130 25.16 -5.68 7.19
C ASP A 130 25.05 -6.18 5.75
N GLU A 131 24.65 -7.43 5.54
CA GLU A 131 24.47 -8.02 4.22
C GLU A 131 23.28 -7.39 3.49
N MET A 132 22.13 -7.32 4.17
CA MET A 132 20.91 -6.75 3.58
C MET A 132 21.05 -5.25 3.31
N SER A 133 21.75 -4.51 4.18
CA SER A 133 22.01 -3.09 3.97
C SER A 133 22.84 -2.87 2.70
N ARG A 134 23.90 -3.67 2.50
CA ARG A 134 24.74 -3.62 1.29
C ARG A 134 23.94 -3.97 0.04
N ASP A 135 23.12 -5.00 0.08
CA ASP A 135 22.32 -5.42 -1.08
C ASP A 135 21.24 -4.40 -1.41
N PHE A 136 20.59 -3.82 -0.39
CA PHE A 136 19.62 -2.75 -0.58
C PHE A 136 20.25 -1.50 -1.20
N SER A 137 21.42 -1.07 -0.72
CA SER A 137 22.16 0.05 -1.34
C SER A 137 22.51 -0.24 -2.80
N ARG A 138 22.95 -1.47 -3.12
CA ARG A 138 23.24 -1.87 -4.50
C ARG A 138 22.01 -1.85 -5.39
N GLU A 139 20.86 -2.35 -4.91
CA GLU A 139 19.61 -2.31 -5.67
C GLU A 139 19.13 -0.87 -5.90
N LEU A 140 19.22 -0.02 -4.87
CA LEU A 140 18.89 1.40 -4.98
C LEU A 140 19.76 2.08 -6.04
N ASP A 141 21.07 1.84 -6.00
CA ASP A 141 22.01 2.39 -6.98
C ASP A 141 21.72 1.89 -8.40
N GLN A 142 21.35 0.63 -8.57
CA GLN A 142 20.94 0.07 -9.86
C GLN A 142 19.64 0.72 -10.37
N GLN A 143 18.66 0.94 -9.50
CA GLN A 143 17.43 1.64 -9.88
C GLN A 143 17.71 3.08 -10.28
N LEU A 144 18.55 3.80 -9.52
CA LEU A 144 18.97 5.15 -9.84
C LEU A 144 19.71 5.23 -11.18
N LYS A 145 20.58 4.25 -11.47
CA LYS A 145 21.26 4.16 -12.79
C LYS A 145 20.26 3.96 -13.93
N LYS A 146 19.28 3.08 -13.78
CA LYS A 146 18.22 2.88 -14.80
C LYS A 146 17.44 4.16 -15.04
N VAL A 147 17.03 4.86 -13.97
CA VAL A 147 16.31 6.14 -14.09
C VAL A 147 17.15 7.20 -14.81
N ARG A 148 18.46 7.26 -14.53
CA ARG A 148 19.38 8.18 -15.23
C ARG A 148 19.51 7.83 -16.71
N GLN A 149 19.69 6.56 -17.06
CA GLN A 149 19.78 6.10 -18.46
C GLN A 149 18.48 6.38 -19.22
N ASP A 150 17.32 6.13 -18.61
CA ASP A 150 16.03 6.44 -19.22
C ASP A 150 15.84 7.94 -19.44
N ALA A 151 16.35 8.78 -18.52
CA ALA A 151 16.33 10.23 -18.68
C ALA A 151 17.25 10.68 -19.82
N GLU A 152 18.48 10.14 -19.90
CA GLU A 152 19.43 10.41 -20.99
C GLU A 152 18.85 10.01 -22.35
N TYR A 153 18.27 8.81 -22.46
CA TYR A 153 17.63 8.33 -23.69
C TYR A 153 16.48 9.24 -24.13
N LYS A 154 15.64 9.72 -23.19
CA LYS A 154 14.57 10.66 -23.49
C LYS A 154 15.11 12.00 -24.02
N VAL A 155 16.16 12.53 -23.41
CA VAL A 155 16.80 13.77 -23.86
C VAL A 155 17.42 13.60 -25.25
N GLU A 156 18.05 12.46 -25.54
CA GLU A 156 18.60 12.17 -26.87
C GLU A 156 17.50 12.01 -27.93
N ALA A 157 16.41 11.31 -27.60
CA ALA A 157 15.26 11.17 -28.48
C ALA A 157 14.60 12.52 -28.79
N GLU A 158 14.52 13.42 -27.81
CA GLU A 158 14.04 14.79 -28.01
C GLU A 158 14.97 15.60 -28.90
N LYS A 159 16.29 15.54 -28.68
CA LYS A 159 17.28 16.21 -29.55
C LYS A 159 17.18 15.72 -31.01
N LEU A 160 17.02 14.42 -31.22
CA LEU A 160 16.84 13.85 -32.56
C LEU A 160 15.57 14.38 -33.23
N ARG A 161 14.44 14.42 -32.50
CA ARG A 161 13.21 15.02 -33.00
C ARG A 161 13.39 16.50 -33.33
N SER A 162 14.03 17.28 -32.46
CA SER A 162 14.31 18.69 -32.71
C SER A 162 15.16 18.91 -33.96
N ARG A 163 16.19 18.05 -34.20
CA ARG A 163 16.99 18.10 -35.43
C ARG A 163 16.16 17.79 -36.68
N GLN A 164 15.28 16.80 -36.61
CA GLN A 164 14.36 16.48 -37.71
C GLN A 164 13.45 17.68 -38.04
N TYR A 165 12.85 18.31 -37.03
CA TYR A 165 12.03 19.51 -37.23
C TYR A 165 12.85 20.66 -37.80
N HIS A 166 14.07 20.88 -37.31
CA HIS A 166 14.94 21.92 -37.84
C HIS A 166 15.25 21.71 -39.33
N ASN A 167 15.61 20.49 -39.73
CA ASN A 167 15.88 20.16 -41.14
C ASN A 167 14.66 20.42 -42.03
N VAL A 168 13.45 20.06 -41.58
CA VAL A 168 12.21 20.33 -42.31
C VAL A 168 11.98 21.83 -42.45
N ILE A 169 12.17 22.60 -41.38
CA ILE A 169 12.04 24.07 -41.42
C ILE A 169 13.05 24.68 -42.40
N THR A 170 14.32 24.26 -42.36
CA THR A 170 15.35 24.75 -43.28
C THR A 170 15.02 24.41 -44.74
N GLN A 171 14.48 23.22 -45.01
CA GLN A 171 14.02 22.85 -46.36
C GLN A 171 12.88 23.75 -46.84
N LEU A 172 11.91 24.06 -45.97
CA LEU A 172 10.80 24.96 -46.29
C LEU A 172 11.29 26.38 -46.55
N ILE A 173 12.21 26.91 -45.73
CA ILE A 173 12.82 28.25 -45.92
C ILE A 173 13.56 28.32 -47.25
N ASN A 174 14.43 27.35 -47.54
CA ASN A 174 15.19 27.33 -48.79
C ASN A 174 14.28 27.23 -50.02
N ARG A 175 13.11 26.58 -49.91
CA ARG A 175 12.14 26.49 -51.00
C ARG A 175 11.31 27.76 -51.14
N ALA A 176 10.95 28.42 -50.04
CA ALA A 176 10.33 29.74 -50.06
C ALA A 176 11.24 30.75 -50.77
N ALA A 177 12.53 30.79 -50.41
CA ALA A 177 13.51 31.66 -51.08
C ALA A 177 13.65 31.37 -52.59
N ARG A 178 13.55 30.10 -53.01
CA ARG A 178 13.52 29.74 -54.44
C ARG A 178 12.25 30.21 -55.15
N LEU A 179 11.10 30.13 -54.48
CA LEU A 179 9.83 30.62 -55.03
C LEU A 179 9.86 32.15 -55.14
N GLU A 180 10.41 32.86 -54.16
CA GLU A 180 10.62 34.31 -54.21
C GLU A 180 11.49 34.70 -55.42
N LEU A 181 12.65 34.05 -55.60
CA LEU A 181 13.51 34.25 -56.77
C LEU A 181 12.81 33.97 -58.11
N GLN A 182 11.94 32.95 -58.17
CA GLN A 182 11.16 32.64 -59.37
C GLN A 182 10.09 33.68 -59.67
N LEU A 183 9.48 34.26 -58.64
CA LEU A 183 8.49 35.33 -58.78
C LEU A 183 9.14 36.67 -59.15
N GLU A 184 10.32 36.99 -58.61
CA GLU A 184 11.11 38.17 -59.01
C GLU A 184 11.59 38.09 -60.47
N GLY A 185 11.76 36.88 -61.02
CA GLY A 185 12.06 36.67 -62.44
C GLY A 185 10.86 36.84 -63.38
N LEU A 186 9.64 36.87 -62.84
CA LEU A 186 8.38 37.07 -63.57
C LEU A 186 7.94 38.53 -63.44
N THR A 187 8.72 39.46 -63.99
CA THR A 187 8.32 40.87 -64.09
C THR A 187 7.81 41.17 -65.48
N MET A 188 6.61 41.73 -65.59
CA MET A 188 6.10 42.29 -66.84
C MET A 188 6.83 43.59 -67.17
N SER A 189 7.16 43.80 -68.45
CA SER A 189 7.59 45.10 -68.95
C SER A 189 6.38 46.03 -69.02
N ASP A 190 6.53 47.29 -68.59
CA ASP A 190 5.45 48.30 -68.54
C ASP A 190 4.74 48.55 -69.88
N ALA A 191 5.28 48.06 -70.99
CA ALA A 191 4.73 48.19 -72.34
C ALA A 191 3.80 47.03 -72.80
N ALA A 192 3.41 46.10 -71.92
CA ALA A 192 2.58 44.94 -72.29
C ALA A 192 1.12 45.30 -72.64
N THR A 193 0.61 44.73 -73.73
CA THR A 193 -0.76 44.86 -74.25
C THR A 193 -1.80 44.19 -73.31
N GLN A 194 -3.08 44.59 -73.40
CA GLN A 194 -4.15 44.08 -72.52
C GLN A 194 -4.28 42.55 -72.56
N ASP A 195 -4.21 41.94 -73.75
CA ASP A 195 -4.24 40.49 -73.93
C ASP A 195 -3.02 39.79 -73.30
N ASP A 196 -1.84 40.42 -73.35
CA ASP A 196 -0.63 39.89 -72.71
C ASP A 196 -0.74 39.93 -71.19
N ARG A 197 -1.45 40.93 -70.64
CA ARG A 197 -1.73 41.04 -69.21
C ARG A 197 -2.69 39.95 -68.75
N GLU A 198 -3.75 39.68 -69.51
CA GLU A 198 -4.70 38.61 -69.20
C GLU A 198 -4.05 37.23 -69.29
N ALA A 199 -3.24 36.97 -70.32
CA ALA A 199 -2.47 35.73 -70.45
C ALA A 199 -1.43 35.57 -69.32
N PHE A 200 -0.82 36.66 -68.87
CA PHE A 200 0.11 36.65 -67.74
C PHE A 200 -0.60 36.42 -66.39
N GLU A 201 -1.78 37.01 -66.18
CA GLU A 201 -2.60 36.77 -64.99
C GLU A 201 -3.11 35.32 -64.93
N GLU A 202 -3.49 34.75 -66.06
CA GLU A 202 -3.91 33.35 -66.15
C GLU A 202 -2.73 32.41 -65.83
N MET A 203 -1.55 32.68 -66.38
CA MET A 203 -0.32 31.93 -66.07
C MET A 203 0.07 32.04 -64.59
N LEU A 204 -0.07 33.23 -63.98
CA LEU A 204 0.18 33.44 -62.56
C LEU A 204 -0.83 32.67 -61.69
N ASN A 205 -2.10 32.65 -62.06
CA ASN A 205 -3.14 31.93 -61.33
C ASN A 205 -2.96 30.41 -61.40
N GLU A 206 -2.66 29.86 -62.56
CA GLU A 206 -2.32 28.44 -62.71
C GLU A 206 -1.10 28.08 -61.85
N ARG A 207 -0.06 28.93 -61.88
CA ARG A 207 1.15 28.70 -61.10
C ARG A 207 0.92 28.81 -59.60
N ALA A 208 0.12 29.76 -59.15
CA ALA A 208 -0.26 29.92 -57.75
C ALA A 208 -1.04 28.69 -57.24
N GLN A 209 -1.92 28.11 -58.07
CA GLN A 209 -2.62 26.87 -57.73
C GLN A 209 -1.67 25.67 -57.63
N ASP A 210 -0.68 25.57 -58.52
CA ASP A 210 0.31 24.49 -58.46
C ASP A 210 1.20 24.59 -57.22
N ILE A 211 1.61 25.80 -56.86
CA ILE A 211 2.35 26.05 -55.61
C ILE A 211 1.49 25.68 -54.40
N GLY A 212 0.21 26.05 -54.38
CA GLY A 212 -0.74 25.69 -53.32
C GLY A 212 -0.92 24.18 -53.16
N LYS A 213 -1.06 23.44 -54.27
CA LYS A 213 -1.14 21.97 -54.26
C LYS A 213 0.13 21.31 -53.73
N GLN A 214 1.30 21.80 -54.13
CA GLN A 214 2.59 21.31 -53.62
C GLN A 214 2.73 21.55 -52.11
N TYR A 215 2.35 22.73 -51.63
CA TYR A 215 2.40 23.08 -50.21
C TYR A 215 1.50 22.18 -49.36
N GLN A 216 0.28 21.90 -49.84
CA GLN A 216 -0.67 21.04 -49.13
C GLN A 216 -0.25 19.56 -49.13
N ALA A 217 0.39 19.09 -50.20
CA ALA A 217 0.99 17.76 -50.26
C ALA A 217 2.18 17.61 -49.29
N GLU A 218 2.93 18.67 -49.01
CA GLU A 218 4.06 18.60 -48.07
C GLU A 218 3.62 18.74 -46.61
N LEU A 219 2.61 19.56 -46.30
CA LEU A 219 2.00 19.60 -44.96
C LEU A 219 1.43 18.26 -44.51
N SER A 220 1.01 17.40 -45.44
CA SER A 220 0.53 16.05 -45.14
C SER A 220 1.67 15.04 -44.90
N ARG A 221 2.90 15.34 -45.34
CA ARG A 221 4.11 14.52 -45.09
C ARG A 221 4.78 14.81 -43.75
N ILE A 222 4.49 15.96 -43.12
CA ILE A 222 4.99 16.26 -41.78
C ILE A 222 4.35 15.27 -40.79
N PRO A 223 5.13 14.43 -40.09
CA PRO A 223 4.59 13.48 -39.13
C PRO A 223 3.90 14.24 -38.00
N ARG A 224 2.57 14.15 -37.96
CA ARG A 224 1.79 14.73 -36.87
C ARG A 224 2.07 13.93 -35.59
N PRO A 225 2.29 14.59 -34.44
CA PRO A 225 2.46 13.86 -33.20
C PRO A 225 1.23 12.99 -32.96
N PRO A 226 1.40 11.73 -32.51
CA PRO A 226 0.27 10.88 -32.19
C PRO A 226 -0.62 11.61 -31.18
N ARG A 227 -1.91 11.74 -31.50
CA ARG A 227 -2.90 12.27 -30.56
C ARG A 227 -2.76 11.46 -29.27
N ARG A 228 -2.37 12.10 -28.17
CA ARG A 228 -2.37 11.46 -26.85
C ARG A 228 -3.73 10.81 -26.66
N PRO A 229 -3.81 9.52 -26.31
CA PRO A 229 -5.09 8.93 -25.94
C PRO A 229 -5.67 9.79 -24.81
N ARG A 230 -6.90 10.27 -25.02
CA ARG A 230 -7.63 10.96 -23.95
C ARG A 230 -7.68 9.99 -22.77
N PRO A 231 -7.43 10.44 -21.53
CA PRO A 231 -7.59 9.59 -20.37
C PRO A 231 -9.03 9.07 -20.38
N THR A 232 -9.18 7.76 -20.54
CA THR A 232 -10.45 7.08 -20.35
C THR A 232 -10.74 7.20 -18.87
N VAL A 233 -11.49 8.24 -18.49
CA VAL A 233 -12.10 8.31 -17.17
C VAL A 233 -13.15 7.20 -17.18
N SER A 234 -12.76 6.02 -16.73
CA SER A 234 -13.69 4.96 -16.36
C SER A 234 -14.54 5.52 -15.22
N ARG A 235 -15.69 6.06 -15.60
CA ARG A 235 -16.76 6.47 -14.69
C ARG A 235 -17.29 5.17 -14.09
N THR A 236 -16.73 4.79 -12.95
CA THR A 236 -17.32 3.79 -12.06
C THR A 236 -18.66 4.38 -11.63
N SER A 237 -19.75 3.93 -12.26
CA SER A 237 -21.08 4.22 -11.75
C SER A 237 -21.21 3.56 -10.36
N PRO A 238 -21.69 4.27 -9.33
CA PRO A 238 -22.05 3.62 -8.08
C PRO A 238 -23.19 2.62 -8.33
N ALA A 239 -23.07 1.43 -7.75
CA ALA A 239 -24.09 0.40 -7.79
C ALA A 239 -25.40 0.93 -7.16
N PRO A 240 -26.58 0.57 -7.69
CA PRO A 240 -27.83 0.89 -7.01
C PRO A 240 -27.97 -0.02 -5.78
N ASP A 241 -28.16 0.61 -4.63
CA ASP A 241 -28.62 -0.04 -3.41
C ASP A 241 -30.03 -0.59 -3.67
N ASN A 242 -30.14 -1.91 -3.81
CA ASN A 242 -31.42 -2.61 -3.69
C ASN A 242 -31.66 -2.89 -2.21
N GLU A 243 -32.21 -1.91 -1.50
CA GLU A 243 -33.00 -2.17 -0.30
C GLU A 243 -34.43 -2.52 -0.74
N THR A 244 -34.79 -3.80 -0.68
CA THR A 244 -36.17 -4.27 -0.48
C THR A 244 -36.16 -5.78 -0.21
N LEU A 245 -36.25 -6.11 1.08
CA LEU A 245 -37.01 -7.21 1.74
C LEU A 245 -36.33 -7.63 3.05
#